data_AF-A0A0Q4HEV0-F1
#
_entry.id   AF-A0A0Q4HEV0-F1
#
_cell.length_a   1.000
_cell.length_b   1.000
_cell.length_c   1.000
_cell.angle_alpha   90.00
_cell.angle_beta   90.00
_cell.angle_gamma   90.00
#
_symmetry.space_group_name_H-M   'P 1'
#
loop_
_entity.id
_entity.type
_entity.pdbx_description
1 polymer ?
#
loop_
_entity_poly.entity_id
_entity_poly.type
_entity_poly.pdbx_seq_one_letter_code
_entity_poly.pdbx_strand_id
1 'polypeptide(L)'
;MADEDERLAAWAVLAGDVDAVWAAARPGPSLDAVAARLASAPRAFLDDRVVLAALAGDVLGGRPLTALAFADDARVRLGASLALWLVASEDLVEPFTPAIRTGTTALAVDALALRVASVADPLDWLADDERRDEAARTFLLWCGFLPAGEDAATARALLVARDSLARHRELAEAYAEHRHRAEIARRLADARAKEAAARYSTE
;
A
#
# COMPACT_ATOMS: atom_id res chain seq x y z
N MET A 1 -5.54 -17.20 4.65
CA MET A 1 -5.21 -15.80 4.30
C MET A 1 -3.70 -15.70 4.35
N ALA A 2 -3.09 -15.18 3.29
CA ALA A 2 -1.66 -14.90 3.30
C ALA A 2 -1.35 -13.85 4.36
N ASP A 3 -0.21 -13.98 5.03
CA ASP A 3 0.22 -13.00 6.03
C ASP A 3 0.59 -11.68 5.34
N GLU A 4 0.58 -10.56 6.08
CA GLU A 4 1.09 -9.26 5.64
C GLU A 4 2.49 -9.39 5.04
N ASP A 5 3.38 -10.13 5.71
CA ASP A 5 4.76 -10.35 5.29
C ASP A 5 4.87 -11.07 3.94
N GLU A 6 3.98 -12.02 3.65
CA GLU A 6 3.99 -12.77 2.39
C GLU A 6 3.61 -11.88 1.21
N ARG A 7 2.60 -11.01 1.40
CA ARG A 7 2.17 -10.03 0.39
C ARG A 7 3.26 -8.99 0.14
N LEU A 8 3.86 -8.47 1.21
CA LEU A 8 4.96 -7.51 1.11
C LEU A 8 6.22 -8.13 0.48
N ALA A 9 6.50 -9.42 0.74
CA ALA A 9 7.59 -10.14 0.10
C ALA A 9 7.33 -10.34 -1.40
N ALA A 10 6.12 -10.73 -1.79
CA ALA A 10 5.72 -10.82 -3.20
C ALA A 10 5.86 -9.46 -3.89
N TRP A 11 5.41 -8.40 -3.24
CA TRP A 11 5.58 -7.04 -3.73
C TRP A 11 7.07 -6.64 -3.87
N ALA A 12 7.91 -6.94 -2.89
CA ALA A 12 9.34 -6.58 -2.94
C ALA A 12 10.07 -7.20 -4.14
N VAL A 13 9.70 -8.42 -4.52
CA VAL A 13 10.23 -9.09 -5.73
C VAL A 13 9.79 -8.36 -7.00
N LEU A 14 8.54 -7.89 -7.07
CA LEU A 14 7.99 -7.17 -8.23
C LEU A 14 8.53 -5.75 -8.37
N ALA A 15 8.63 -5.03 -7.24
CA ALA A 15 9.03 -3.63 -7.19
C ALA A 15 10.43 -3.42 -7.75
N GLY A 16 11.34 -4.38 -7.52
CA GLY A 16 12.71 -4.32 -8.00
C GLY A 16 13.45 -3.09 -7.46
N ASP A 17 14.13 -2.37 -8.34
CA ASP A 17 14.88 -1.17 -8.00
C ASP A 17 13.97 0.07 -8.00
N VAL A 18 13.54 0.48 -6.80
CA VAL A 18 12.68 1.65 -6.60
C VAL A 18 13.35 2.96 -7.03
N ASP A 19 14.67 3.08 -6.88
CA ASP A 19 15.39 4.29 -7.31
C ASP A 19 15.42 4.41 -8.85
N ALA A 20 15.55 3.27 -9.55
CA ALA A 20 15.42 3.24 -11.00
C ALA A 20 14.00 3.62 -11.46
N VAL A 21 12.95 3.22 -10.73
CA VAL A 21 11.56 3.62 -11.02
C VAL A 21 11.40 5.14 -10.90
N TRP A 22 11.91 5.75 -9.83
CA TRP A 22 11.90 7.21 -9.67
C TRP A 22 12.67 7.93 -10.78
N ALA A 23 13.84 7.42 -11.15
CA ALA A 23 14.66 8.01 -12.20
C ALA A 23 14.02 7.92 -13.59
N ALA A 24 13.22 6.88 -13.84
CA ALA A 24 12.52 6.67 -15.11
C ALA A 24 11.13 7.32 -15.17
N ALA A 25 10.59 7.78 -14.04
CA ALA A 25 9.26 8.36 -13.96
C ALA A 25 9.19 9.67 -14.77
N ARG A 26 8.11 9.80 -15.55
CA ARG A 26 7.87 10.95 -16.44
C ARG A 26 6.67 11.78 -15.97
N PRO A 27 6.52 13.05 -16.37
CA PRO A 27 5.32 13.82 -16.04
C PRO A 27 4.04 13.08 -16.45
N GLY A 28 3.11 12.97 -15.51
CA GLY A 28 1.85 12.26 -15.66
C GLY A 28 0.63 13.13 -15.38
N PRO A 29 -0.54 12.49 -15.18
CA PRO A 29 -1.77 13.17 -14.80
C PRO A 29 -1.64 13.99 -13.53
N SER A 30 -2.55 14.95 -13.34
CA SER A 30 -2.66 15.63 -12.05
C SER A 30 -3.09 14.64 -10.97
N LEU A 31 -2.53 14.81 -9.77
CA LEU A 31 -2.90 13.99 -8.63
C LEU A 31 -4.40 14.09 -8.33
N ASP A 32 -4.95 15.30 -8.40
CA ASP A 32 -6.36 15.58 -8.16
C ASP A 32 -7.27 14.78 -9.10
N ALA A 33 -6.89 14.63 -10.38
CA ALA A 33 -7.69 13.85 -11.32
C ALA A 33 -7.72 12.36 -10.94
N VAL A 34 -6.57 11.80 -10.56
CA VAL A 34 -6.46 10.39 -10.14
C VAL A 34 -7.19 10.18 -8.81
N ALA A 35 -7.02 11.08 -7.85
CA ALA A 35 -7.69 11.04 -6.56
C ALA A 35 -9.21 11.16 -6.72
N ALA A 36 -9.71 12.11 -7.50
CA ALA A 36 -11.14 12.23 -7.79
C ALA A 36 -11.70 10.99 -8.50
N ARG A 37 -10.91 10.37 -9.39
CA ARG A 37 -11.31 9.12 -10.03
C ARG A 37 -11.37 7.96 -9.04
N LEU A 38 -10.41 7.86 -8.14
CA LEU A 38 -10.40 6.84 -7.09
C LEU A 38 -11.63 6.99 -6.17
N ALA A 39 -11.94 8.21 -5.73
CA ALA A 39 -13.09 8.51 -4.88
C ALA A 39 -14.46 8.21 -5.54
N SER A 40 -14.51 8.22 -6.87
CA SER A 40 -15.73 7.99 -7.65
C SER A 40 -15.88 6.54 -8.13
N ALA A 41 -15.17 5.59 -7.53
CA ALA A 41 -15.27 4.17 -7.84
C ALA A 41 -16.73 3.67 -7.82
N PRO A 42 -17.24 3.09 -8.92
CA PRO A 42 -18.58 2.52 -8.95
C PRO A 42 -18.72 1.35 -7.98
N ARG A 43 -19.89 1.21 -7.36
CA ARG A 43 -20.19 0.09 -6.44
C ARG A 43 -19.88 -1.29 -7.01
N ALA A 44 -20.00 -1.47 -8.33
CA ALA A 44 -19.66 -2.72 -8.99
C ALA A 44 -18.20 -3.14 -8.76
N PHE A 45 -17.25 -2.21 -8.66
CA PHE A 45 -15.85 -2.50 -8.35
C PHE A 45 -15.62 -2.80 -6.85
N LEU A 46 -16.60 -2.52 -6.00
CA LEU A 46 -16.55 -2.79 -4.56
C LEU A 46 -17.27 -4.10 -4.18
N ASP A 47 -17.98 -4.70 -5.13
CA ASP A 47 -18.81 -5.88 -4.92
C ASP A 47 -17.93 -7.14 -4.81
N ASP A 48 -18.08 -7.88 -3.72
CA ASP A 48 -17.28 -9.08 -3.44
C ASP A 48 -17.60 -10.27 -4.36
N ARG A 49 -18.71 -10.20 -5.09
CA ARG A 49 -19.09 -11.19 -6.11
C ARG A 49 -18.34 -11.01 -7.42
N VAL A 50 -17.65 -9.89 -7.62
CA VAL A 50 -16.81 -9.69 -8.80
C VAL A 50 -15.57 -10.56 -8.70
N VAL A 51 -15.42 -11.45 -9.68
CA VAL A 51 -14.24 -12.32 -9.81
C VAL A 51 -13.07 -11.48 -10.30
N LEU A 52 -12.09 -11.26 -9.42
CA LEU A 52 -10.93 -10.41 -9.71
C LEU A 52 -10.18 -10.83 -10.99
N ALA A 53 -10.02 -12.13 -11.22
CA ALA A 53 -9.36 -12.64 -12.42
C ALA A 53 -10.11 -12.26 -13.72
N ALA A 54 -11.44 -12.28 -13.71
CA ALA A 54 -12.25 -11.88 -14.86
C ALA A 54 -12.15 -10.36 -15.08
N LEU A 55 -12.29 -9.56 -14.02
CA LEU A 55 -12.15 -8.11 -14.09
C LEU A 55 -10.76 -7.70 -14.61
N ALA A 56 -9.69 -8.34 -14.12
CA ALA A 56 -8.34 -8.10 -14.60
C ALA A 56 -8.17 -8.49 -16.07
N GLY A 57 -8.79 -9.60 -16.50
CA GLY A 57 -8.82 -10.02 -17.90
C GLY A 57 -9.44 -8.96 -18.80
N ASP A 58 -10.61 -8.45 -18.42
CA ASP A 58 -11.35 -7.44 -19.17
C ASP A 58 -10.60 -6.09 -19.25
N VAL A 59 -9.99 -5.66 -18.15
CA VAL A 59 -9.37 -4.33 -18.04
C VAL A 59 -7.92 -4.31 -18.57
N LEU A 60 -7.15 -5.37 -18.31
CA LEU A 60 -5.72 -5.41 -18.64
C LEU A 60 -5.41 -6.24 -19.90
N GLY A 61 -6.38 -6.95 -20.47
CA GLY A 61 -6.20 -7.72 -21.70
C GLY A 61 -5.26 -8.92 -21.52
N GLY A 62 -5.33 -9.59 -20.37
CA GLY A 62 -4.54 -10.80 -20.09
C GLY A 62 -3.11 -10.57 -19.59
N ARG A 63 -2.71 -9.33 -19.30
CA ARG A 63 -1.45 -9.05 -18.59
C ARG A 63 -1.50 -9.72 -17.20
N PRO A 64 -0.40 -10.39 -16.78
CA PRO A 64 -0.39 -11.07 -15.49
C PRO A 64 -0.50 -10.08 -14.33
N LEU A 65 -1.23 -10.49 -13.29
CA LEU A 65 -1.30 -9.80 -12.00
C LEU A 65 -0.89 -10.78 -10.91
N THR A 66 0.09 -10.39 -10.11
CA THR A 66 0.57 -11.21 -8.99
C THR A 66 -0.45 -11.25 -7.86
N ALA A 67 -1.23 -10.17 -7.69
CA ALA A 67 -2.31 -10.08 -6.72
C ALA A 67 -3.36 -11.20 -6.85
N LEU A 68 -3.49 -11.85 -8.02
CA LEU A 68 -4.40 -12.98 -8.21
C LEU A 68 -4.05 -14.18 -7.31
N ALA A 69 -2.78 -14.37 -6.96
CA ALA A 69 -2.37 -15.42 -6.02
C ALA A 69 -2.90 -15.18 -4.59
N PHE A 70 -3.36 -13.96 -4.31
CA PHE A 70 -3.82 -13.50 -3.00
C PHE A 70 -5.29 -13.06 -3.02
N ALA A 71 -6.06 -13.40 -4.07
CA ALA A 71 -7.41 -12.92 -4.32
C ALA A 71 -8.46 -13.34 -3.26
N ASP A 72 -8.14 -14.35 -2.44
CA ASP A 72 -8.98 -14.77 -1.31
C ASP A 72 -8.95 -13.77 -0.14
N ASP A 73 -7.95 -12.89 -0.08
CA ASP A 73 -7.91 -11.78 0.87
C ASP A 73 -8.78 -10.61 0.35
N ALA A 74 -9.79 -10.25 1.13
CA ALA A 74 -10.73 -9.19 0.77
C ALA A 74 -10.06 -7.82 0.54
N ARG A 75 -8.99 -7.49 1.28
CA ARG A 75 -8.25 -6.24 1.10
C ARG A 75 -7.46 -6.24 -0.19
N VAL A 76 -6.78 -7.35 -0.51
CA VAL A 76 -6.06 -7.49 -1.79
C VAL A 76 -7.05 -7.37 -2.95
N ARG A 77 -8.17 -8.09 -2.87
CA ARG A 77 -9.22 -8.04 -3.89
C ARG A 77 -9.74 -6.62 -4.09
N LEU A 78 -10.11 -5.94 -3.01
CA LEU A 78 -10.66 -4.60 -3.10
C LEU A 78 -9.62 -3.58 -3.60
N GLY A 79 -8.38 -3.66 -3.10
CA GLY A 79 -7.28 -2.80 -3.56
C GLY A 79 -6.99 -2.98 -5.05
N ALA A 80 -6.96 -4.22 -5.53
CA ALA A 80 -6.80 -4.53 -6.94
C ALA A 80 -7.99 -4.02 -7.77
N SER A 81 -9.23 -4.23 -7.32
CA SER A 81 -10.42 -3.74 -8.02
C SER A 81 -10.45 -2.21 -8.14
N LEU A 82 -10.07 -1.48 -7.09
CA LEU A 82 -9.97 -0.02 -7.14
C LEU A 82 -8.90 0.45 -8.13
N ALA A 83 -7.75 -0.23 -8.19
CA ALA A 83 -6.72 0.08 -9.16
C ALA A 83 -7.16 -0.26 -10.61
N LEU A 84 -7.88 -1.37 -10.80
CA LEU A 84 -8.48 -1.73 -12.08
C LEU A 84 -9.55 -0.74 -12.52
N TRP A 85 -10.32 -0.16 -11.59
CA TRP A 85 -11.21 0.95 -11.89
C TRP A 85 -10.45 2.15 -12.47
N LEU A 86 -9.33 2.55 -11.87
CA LEU A 86 -8.52 3.66 -12.41
C LEU A 86 -8.13 3.40 -13.88
N VAL A 87 -7.72 2.17 -14.22
CA VAL A 87 -7.36 1.80 -15.59
C VAL A 87 -8.57 1.75 -16.54
N ALA A 88 -9.67 1.14 -16.10
CA ALA A 88 -10.90 1.01 -16.88
C ALA A 88 -11.54 2.37 -17.15
N SER A 89 -11.43 3.28 -16.19
CA SER A 89 -12.07 4.59 -16.24
C SER A 89 -11.56 5.49 -17.37
N GLU A 90 -10.38 5.22 -17.94
CA GLU A 90 -9.92 5.92 -19.14
C GLU A 90 -10.84 5.71 -20.35
N ASP A 91 -11.51 4.55 -20.46
CA ASP A 91 -12.51 4.32 -21.52
C ASP A 91 -13.93 4.68 -21.06
N LEU A 92 -14.22 4.47 -19.78
CA LEU A 92 -15.58 4.56 -19.25
C LEU A 92 -16.01 5.97 -18.86
N VAL A 93 -15.04 6.84 -18.53
CA VAL A 93 -15.30 8.22 -18.12
C VAL A 93 -14.63 9.17 -19.11
N GLU A 94 -13.30 9.22 -19.07
CA GLU A 94 -12.45 9.96 -19.98
C GLU A 94 -10.98 9.58 -19.73
N PRO A 95 -10.12 9.64 -20.76
CA PRO A 95 -8.68 9.41 -20.60
C PRO A 95 -8.03 10.45 -19.69
N PHE A 96 -7.01 10.03 -18.92
CA PHE A 96 -6.15 10.99 -18.26
C PHE A 96 -5.23 11.67 -19.28
N THR A 97 -4.66 12.82 -18.90
CA THR A 97 -3.69 13.54 -19.72
C THR A 97 -2.38 13.69 -18.96
N PRO A 98 -1.29 13.02 -19.39
CA PRO A 98 -1.23 11.95 -20.39
C PRO A 98 -1.92 10.65 -19.95
N ALA A 99 -2.26 9.78 -20.91
CA ALA A 99 -2.96 8.54 -20.64
C ALA A 99 -2.11 7.54 -19.82
N ILE A 100 -2.67 7.01 -18.73
CA ILE A 100 -1.96 6.08 -17.83
C ILE A 100 -1.67 4.72 -18.47
N ARG A 101 -2.45 4.34 -19.49
CA ARG A 101 -2.30 3.08 -20.22
C ARG A 101 -1.00 2.92 -20.97
N THR A 102 -0.30 4.04 -21.22
CA THR A 102 1.06 4.04 -21.77
C THR A 102 2.12 3.60 -20.76
N GLY A 103 1.71 3.38 -19.50
CA GLY A 103 2.55 2.97 -18.39
C GLY A 103 2.45 1.47 -18.05
N THR A 104 2.99 1.13 -16.89
CA THR A 104 3.02 -0.23 -16.32
C THR A 104 1.80 -0.51 -15.43
N THR A 105 0.59 -0.39 -15.98
CA THR A 105 -0.66 -0.43 -15.18
C THR A 105 -0.86 -1.72 -14.38
N ALA A 106 -0.40 -2.88 -14.86
CA ALA A 106 -0.46 -4.13 -14.10
C ALA A 106 0.38 -4.07 -12.81
N LEU A 107 1.58 -3.48 -12.90
CA LEU A 107 2.46 -3.29 -11.74
C LEU A 107 1.86 -2.30 -10.74
N ALA A 108 1.19 -1.25 -11.21
CA ALA A 108 0.47 -0.31 -10.36
C ALA A 108 -0.72 -0.95 -9.63
N VAL A 109 -1.44 -1.87 -10.30
CA VAL A 109 -2.49 -2.67 -9.67
C VAL A 109 -1.91 -3.56 -8.57
N ASP A 110 -0.81 -4.26 -8.85
CA ASP A 110 -0.10 -5.06 -7.85
C ASP A 110 0.42 -4.19 -6.68
N ALA A 111 0.88 -2.95 -6.95
CA ALA A 111 1.32 -2.03 -5.92
C ALA A 111 0.19 -1.68 -4.93
N LEU A 112 -1.00 -1.33 -5.44
CA LEU A 112 -2.13 -1.00 -4.55
C LEU A 112 -2.58 -2.25 -3.78
N ALA A 113 -2.67 -3.39 -4.46
CA ALA A 113 -3.19 -4.63 -3.90
C ALA A 113 -2.25 -5.31 -2.87
N LEU A 114 -0.93 -5.26 -3.09
CA LEU A 114 0.04 -6.01 -2.28
C LEU A 114 0.88 -5.14 -1.35
N ARG A 115 1.05 -3.86 -1.66
CA ARG A 115 1.79 -2.91 -0.80
C ARG A 115 0.86 -2.09 0.06
N VAL A 116 -0.04 -1.32 -0.56
CA VAL A 116 -0.87 -0.34 0.17
C VAL A 116 -1.97 -1.05 0.96
N ALA A 117 -2.69 -1.99 0.34
CA ALA A 117 -3.79 -2.71 0.99
C ALA A 117 -3.33 -3.65 2.13
N SER A 118 -2.03 -3.94 2.21
CA SER A 118 -1.44 -4.71 3.30
C SER A 118 -1.46 -3.93 4.62
N VAL A 119 -1.37 -2.60 4.57
CA VAL A 119 -1.22 -1.73 5.75
C VAL A 119 -2.30 -0.65 5.89
N ALA A 120 -3.10 -0.41 4.85
CA ALA A 120 -4.22 0.53 4.85
C ALA A 120 -5.46 -0.13 4.27
N ASP A 121 -6.63 0.08 4.88
CA ASP A 121 -7.88 -0.45 4.35
C ASP A 121 -8.23 0.25 3.02
N PRO A 122 -8.48 -0.49 1.92
CA PRO A 122 -8.83 0.14 0.66
C PRO A 122 -10.09 1.02 0.72
N LEU A 123 -11.01 0.79 1.67
CA LEU A 123 -12.16 1.67 1.87
C LEU A 123 -11.74 3.06 2.39
N ASP A 124 -10.64 3.16 3.14
CA ASP A 124 -10.12 4.44 3.60
C ASP A 124 -9.60 5.29 2.42
N TRP A 125 -9.18 4.67 1.31
CA TRP A 125 -8.77 5.42 0.11
C TRP A 125 -9.94 6.19 -0.51
N LEU A 126 -11.17 5.74 -0.25
CA LEU A 126 -12.39 6.42 -0.70
C LEU A 126 -12.80 7.54 0.26
N ALA A 127 -12.61 7.35 1.57
CA ALA A 127 -13.15 8.23 2.61
C ALA A 127 -12.16 9.25 3.17
N ASP A 128 -10.87 8.94 3.16
CA ASP A 128 -9.80 9.74 3.78
C ASP A 128 -8.88 10.33 2.71
N ASP A 129 -8.74 11.65 2.73
CA ASP A 129 -7.96 12.39 1.72
C ASP A 129 -6.48 12.02 1.76
N GLU A 130 -5.90 11.74 2.93
CA GLU A 130 -4.49 11.39 3.07
C GLU A 130 -4.22 9.98 2.52
N ARG A 131 -5.11 9.04 2.80
CA ARG A 131 -5.05 7.66 2.26
C ARG A 131 -5.28 7.64 0.76
N ARG A 132 -6.18 8.48 0.27
CA ARG A 132 -6.43 8.65 -1.16
C ARG A 132 -5.21 9.20 -1.88
N ASP A 133 -4.57 10.22 -1.30
CA ASP A 133 -3.34 10.82 -1.82
C ASP A 133 -2.21 9.79 -1.91
N GLU A 134 -2.00 9.01 -0.85
CA GLU A 134 -1.03 7.91 -0.84
C GLU A 134 -1.28 6.87 -1.94
N ALA A 135 -2.53 6.40 -2.06
CA ALA A 135 -2.91 5.40 -3.06
C ALA A 135 -2.73 5.95 -4.49
N ALA A 136 -3.16 7.19 -4.75
CA ALA A 136 -3.05 7.83 -6.06
C ALA A 136 -1.58 8.08 -6.46
N ARG A 137 -0.74 8.56 -5.54
CA ARG A 137 0.70 8.74 -5.77
C ARG A 137 1.41 7.41 -6.03
N THR A 138 1.08 6.39 -5.24
CA THR A 138 1.62 5.03 -5.43
C THR A 138 1.23 4.50 -6.81
N PHE A 139 -0.05 4.62 -7.18
CA PHE A 139 -0.54 4.19 -8.47
C PHE A 139 0.19 4.87 -9.64
N LEU A 140 0.36 6.20 -9.59
CA LEU A 140 1.06 6.97 -10.60
C LEU A 140 2.53 6.54 -10.73
N LEU A 141 3.26 6.45 -9.61
CA LEU A 141 4.66 6.04 -9.60
C LEU A 141 4.84 4.69 -10.31
N TRP A 142 4.00 3.72 -9.97
CA TRP A 142 4.08 2.37 -10.53
C TRP A 142 3.44 2.21 -11.91
N CYS A 143 2.76 3.24 -12.41
CA CYS A 143 2.49 3.41 -13.83
C CYS A 143 3.68 4.06 -14.57
N GLY A 144 4.71 4.53 -13.86
CA GLY A 144 5.88 5.21 -14.43
C GLY A 144 5.71 6.73 -14.52
N PHE A 145 4.86 7.32 -13.67
CA PHE A 145 4.52 8.74 -13.72
C PHE A 145 4.81 9.48 -12.42
N LEU A 146 5.17 10.75 -12.57
CA LEU A 146 5.12 11.77 -11.53
C LEU A 146 3.80 12.53 -11.62
N PRO A 147 3.20 12.99 -10.52
CA PRO A 147 2.07 13.91 -10.59
C PRO A 147 2.39 15.15 -11.43
N ALA A 148 1.40 15.65 -12.17
CA ALA A 148 1.57 16.85 -12.99
C ALA A 148 2.08 18.04 -12.15
N GLY A 149 3.14 18.69 -12.62
CA GLY A 149 3.74 19.85 -11.96
C GLY A 149 4.73 19.52 -10.84
N GLU A 150 4.91 18.25 -10.49
CA GLU A 150 5.91 17.82 -9.51
C GLU A 150 7.17 17.30 -10.21
N ASP A 151 8.35 17.66 -9.68
CA ASP A 151 9.60 17.00 -10.03
C ASP A 151 9.80 15.72 -9.20
N ALA A 152 10.78 14.90 -9.58
CA ALA A 152 11.01 13.60 -8.92
C ALA A 152 11.36 13.75 -7.43
N ALA A 153 12.07 14.80 -7.05
CA ALA A 153 12.45 15.04 -5.66
C ALA A 153 11.22 15.39 -4.81
N THR A 154 10.37 16.29 -5.31
CA THR A 154 9.14 16.72 -4.65
C THR A 154 8.15 15.57 -4.55
N ALA A 155 7.89 14.87 -5.65
CA ALA A 155 6.98 13.73 -5.67
C ALA A 155 7.42 12.62 -4.70
N ARG A 156 8.73 12.33 -4.64
CA ARG A 156 9.28 11.37 -3.69
C ARG A 156 9.14 11.82 -2.24
N ALA A 157 9.47 13.07 -1.93
CA ALA A 157 9.34 13.60 -0.59
C ALA A 157 7.89 13.56 -0.09
N LEU A 158 6.93 13.93 -0.96
CA LEU A 158 5.50 13.89 -0.64
C LEU A 158 4.99 12.46 -0.47
N LEU A 159 5.40 11.51 -1.33
CA LEU A 159 5.01 10.11 -1.13
C LEU A 159 5.59 9.53 0.17
N VAL A 160 6.85 9.83 0.50
CA VAL A 160 7.47 9.40 1.76
C VAL A 160 6.72 9.96 2.97
N ALA A 161 6.33 11.24 2.94
CA ALA A 161 5.54 11.84 4.02
C ALA A 161 4.16 11.18 4.21
N ARG A 162 3.63 10.54 3.17
CA ARG A 162 2.34 9.84 3.16
C ARG A 162 2.47 8.32 3.33
N ASP A 163 3.67 7.78 3.42
CA ASP A 163 3.88 6.32 3.40
C ASP A 163 3.34 5.65 4.67
N SER A 164 2.18 4.99 4.54
CA SER A 164 1.56 4.20 5.60
C SER A 164 2.44 3.03 6.04
N LEU A 165 3.17 2.41 5.12
CA LEU A 165 4.02 1.26 5.41
C LEU A 165 5.22 1.67 6.27
N ALA A 166 5.83 2.81 5.97
CA ALA A 166 6.89 3.38 6.79
C ALA A 166 6.37 3.68 8.21
N ARG A 167 5.23 4.38 8.32
CA ARG A 167 4.59 4.68 9.61
C ARG A 167 4.18 3.44 10.40
N HIS A 168 3.68 2.40 9.72
CA HIS A 168 3.31 1.13 10.33
C HIS A 168 4.54 0.43 10.92
N ARG A 169 5.66 0.39 10.17
CA ARG A 169 6.94 -0.18 10.63
C ARG A 169 7.51 0.58 11.82
N GLU A 170 7.56 1.91 11.75
CA GLU A 170 8.03 2.76 12.86
C GLU A 170 7.21 2.52 14.14
N LEU A 171 5.89 2.40 14.01
CA LEU A 171 5.01 2.12 15.14
C LEU A 171 5.24 0.72 15.71
N ALA A 172 5.39 -0.30 14.85
CA ALA A 172 5.68 -1.67 15.26
C ALA A 172 7.03 -1.78 16.00
N GLU A 173 8.07 -1.11 15.49
CA GLU A 173 9.38 -1.01 16.13
C GLU A 173 9.30 -0.33 17.50
N ALA A 174 8.58 0.80 17.61
CA ALA A 174 8.37 1.50 18.88
C ALA A 174 7.64 0.63 19.91
N TYR A 175 6.63 -0.14 19.49
CA TYR A 175 5.94 -1.09 20.36
C TYR A 175 6.85 -2.23 20.82
N ALA A 176 7.66 -2.79 19.92
CA ALA A 176 8.62 -3.84 20.25
C ALA A 176 9.65 -3.36 21.27
N GLU A 177 10.17 -2.14 21.10
CA GLU A 177 11.10 -1.52 22.04
C GLU A 177 10.45 -1.30 23.42
N HIS A 178 9.22 -0.78 23.45
CA HIS A 178 8.48 -0.60 24.69
C HIS A 178 8.25 -1.93 25.43
N ARG A 179 7.85 -3.00 24.71
CA ARG A 179 7.71 -4.35 25.29
C ARG A 179 9.03 -4.86 25.87
N HIS A 180 10.13 -4.68 25.14
CA HIS A 180 11.44 -5.09 25.61
C HIS A 180 11.87 -4.37 26.89
N ARG A 181 11.67 -3.04 26.96
CA ARG A 181 11.93 -2.25 28.17
C ARG A 181 11.08 -2.71 29.36
N ALA A 182 9.79 -3.03 29.13
CA ALA A 182 8.90 -3.54 30.16
C ALA A 182 9.33 -4.92 30.70
N GLU A 183 9.79 -5.81 29.81
CA GLU A 183 10.31 -7.13 30.20
C GLU A 183 11.59 -7.02 31.05
N ILE A 184 12.51 -6.12 30.69
CA ILE A 184 13.72 -5.86 31.49
C ILE A 184 13.33 -5.33 32.88
N ALA A 185 12.44 -4.34 32.95
CA ALA A 185 11.99 -3.77 34.22
C ALA A 185 11.36 -4.85 35.13
N ARG A 186 10.53 -5.74 34.56
CA ARG A 186 9.94 -6.88 35.28
C ARG A 186 11.02 -7.82 35.82
N ARG A 187 12.00 -8.21 34.99
CA ARG A 187 13.10 -9.09 35.41
C ARG A 187 13.93 -8.48 36.55
N LEU A 188 14.19 -7.17 36.49
CA LEU A 188 14.90 -6.45 37.56
C LEU A 188 14.10 -6.38 38.85
N ALA A 189 12.78 -6.15 38.77
CA ALA A 189 11.89 -6.16 39.92
C ALA A 189 11.82 -7.55 40.57
N ASP A 190 11.66 -8.61 39.77
CA ASP A 190 11.63 -9.99 40.24
C ASP A 190 12.96 -10.39 40.91
N ALA A 191 14.10 -9.96 40.36
CA ALA A 191 15.41 -10.19 40.96
C ALA A 191 15.55 -9.48 42.32
N ARG A 192 15.17 -8.20 42.41
CA ARG A 192 15.19 -7.44 43.67
C ARG A 192 14.28 -8.04 44.74
N ALA A 193 13.09 -8.51 44.35
CA ALA A 193 12.16 -9.18 45.26
C ALA A 193 12.75 -10.48 45.83
N LYS A 194 13.43 -11.28 44.99
CA LYS A 194 14.13 -12.51 45.42
C LYS A 194 15.29 -12.20 46.36
N GLU A 195 16.09 -11.18 46.08
CA GLU A 195 17.19 -10.76 46.96
C GLU A 195 16.69 -10.26 48.32
N ALA A 196 15.59 -9.49 48.36
CA ALA A 196 14.98 -9.02 49.59
C ALA A 196 14.44 -10.19 50.43
N ALA A 197 13.75 -11.15 49.80
CA ALA A 197 13.25 -12.34 50.48
C ALA A 197 14.38 -13.21 51.06
N ALA A 198 15.49 -13.38 50.32
CA ALA A 198 16.65 -14.13 50.80
C ALA A 198 17.34 -13.46 51.99
N ARG A 199 17.40 -12.12 52.03
CA ARG A 199 17.99 -11.40 53.17
C ARG A 199 17.15 -11.51 54.45
N TYR A 200 15.82 -11.49 54.34
CA TYR A 200 14.93 -11.60 55.51
C TYR A 200 14.80 -13.02 56.07
N SER A 201 15.13 -14.08 55.31
CA SER A 201 15.06 -15.47 55.81
C SER A 201 16.34 -15.95 56.51
N THR A 202 17.32 -15.07 56.72
CA THR A 202 18.63 -15.40 57.33
C THR A 202 18.82 -14.77 58.72
N GLU A 203 17.79 -14.15 59.28
CA GLU A 203 17.68 -13.78 60.71
C GLU A 203 16.82 -14.80 61.47
#